data_AF-A0A4Y2MPX1-F1
#
_entry.id   AF-A0A4Y2MPX1-F1
#
_cell.length_a   1.000
_cell.length_b   1.000
_cell.length_c   1.000
_cell.angle_alpha   90.00
_cell.angle_beta   90.00
_cell.angle_gamma   90.00
#
_symmetry.space_group_name_H-M   'P 1'
#
loop_
_entity.id
_entity.type
_entity.pdbx_description
1 polymer ?
#
loop_
_entity_poly.entity_id
_entity_poly.type
_entity_poly.pdbx_seq_one_letter_code
_entity_poly.pdbx_strand_id
1 'polypeptide(L)'
;MLKEFEPLFSKPLQPVAIGEHVIELLPNVTRQKPHAYSVPMSYRREVDRHVKELLDLDLIEPSNADVTYPIVCVAKKDASIRMCIDYRALNAVNKGS
;
A
#
# COMPACT_ATOMS: atom_id res chain seq x y z
N MET A 1 -26.17 21.20 -8.29
CA MET A 1 -25.61 20.46 -7.15
C MET A 1 -24.46 19.53 -7.57
N LEU A 2 -24.59 18.64 -8.56
CA LEU A 2 -23.47 17.75 -8.97
C LEU A 2 -22.33 18.42 -9.77
N LYS A 3 -22.61 19.45 -10.58
CA LYS A 3 -21.58 20.14 -11.39
C LYS A 3 -20.53 20.90 -10.57
N GLU A 4 -20.90 21.35 -9.38
CA GLU A 4 -20.02 22.13 -8.49
C GLU A 4 -18.93 21.26 -7.86
N PHE A 5 -19.19 19.97 -7.69
CA PHE A 5 -18.27 19.00 -7.11
C PHE A 5 -17.58 18.13 -8.16
N GLU A 6 -17.77 18.41 -9.45
CA GLU A 6 -17.12 17.68 -10.55
C GLU A 6 -15.58 17.54 -10.36
N PRO A 7 -14.84 18.56 -9.87
CA PRO A 7 -13.42 18.42 -9.58
C PRO A 7 -13.09 17.36 -8.52
N LEU A 8 -13.98 17.12 -7.53
CA LEU A 8 -13.76 16.10 -6.48
C LEU A 8 -13.82 14.67 -7.02
N PHE A 9 -14.47 14.47 -8.17
CA PHE A 9 -14.58 13.16 -8.82
C PHE A 9 -13.61 13.01 -10.00
N SER A 10 -12.82 14.05 -10.29
CA SER A 10 -11.82 14.01 -11.35
C SER A 10 -10.60 13.19 -10.94
N LYS A 11 -10.01 12.48 -11.90
CA LYS A 11 -8.71 11.80 -11.74
C LYS A 11 -7.60 12.71 -12.29
N PRO A 12 -6.37 12.65 -11.75
CA PRO A 12 -5.89 11.73 -10.72
C PRO A 12 -6.37 12.11 -9.31
N LEU A 13 -6.37 11.14 -8.41
CA LEU A 13 -6.57 11.40 -6.98
C LEU A 13 -5.54 12.44 -6.53
N GLN A 14 -6.00 13.49 -5.87
CA GLN A 14 -5.11 14.47 -5.26
C GLN A 14 -4.94 14.15 -3.78
N PRO A 15 -3.70 14.08 -3.27
CA PRO A 15 -3.48 13.93 -1.85
C PRO A 15 -4.08 15.14 -1.11
N VAL A 16 -4.82 14.85 -0.04
CA VAL A 16 -5.39 15.89 0.84
C VAL A 16 -4.66 15.77 2.17
N ALA A 17 -4.06 16.87 2.62
CA ALA A 17 -3.40 16.95 3.91
C ALA A 17 -4.44 17.04 5.03
N ILE A 18 -4.95 15.88 5.47
CA ILE A 18 -5.91 15.76 6.58
C ILE A 18 -5.18 15.55 7.92
N GLY A 19 -3.96 15.00 7.88
CA GLY A 19 -3.12 14.74 9.04
C GLY A 19 -2.17 13.57 8.78
N GLU A 20 -1.37 13.22 9.80
CA GLU A 20 -0.46 12.09 9.76
C GLU A 20 -1.06 10.88 10.48
N HIS A 21 -0.89 9.68 9.91
CA HIS A 21 -1.23 8.44 10.59
C HIS A 21 0.02 7.84 11.25
N VAL A 22 0.09 7.91 12.58
CA VAL A 22 1.19 7.34 13.36
C VAL A 22 0.84 5.90 13.78
N ILE A 23 1.69 4.95 13.40
CA ILE A 23 1.54 3.55 13.78
C ILE A 23 2.29 3.31 15.10
N GLU A 24 1.57 3.17 16.21
CA GLU A 24 2.15 2.90 17.51
C GLU A 24 2.30 1.41 17.81
N LEU A 25 3.52 0.99 18.11
CA LEU A 25 3.79 -0.40 18.50
C LEU A 25 3.54 -0.63 19.99
N LEU A 26 3.17 -1.87 20.33
CA LEU A 26 3.09 -2.31 21.72
C LEU A 26 4.45 -2.12 22.44
N PRO A 27 4.46 -1.76 23.74
CA PRO A 27 5.70 -1.59 24.49
C PRO A 27 6.58 -2.85 24.45
N ASN A 28 7.89 -2.65 24.30
CA ASN A 28 8.89 -3.72 24.31
C ASN A 28 8.76 -4.77 23.20
N VAL A 29 8.12 -4.44 22.07
CA VAL A 29 8.02 -5.32 20.91
C VAL A 29 8.91 -4.84 19.76
N THR A 30 9.68 -5.77 19.20
CA THR A 30 10.48 -5.53 18.00
C THR A 30 9.68 -5.92 16.76
N ARG A 31 9.74 -5.09 15.71
CA ARG A 31 9.16 -5.39 14.40
C ARG A 31 9.80 -6.67 13.84
N GLN A 32 8.97 -7.64 13.49
CA GLN A 32 9.45 -8.86 12.84
C GLN A 32 9.49 -8.66 11.33
N LYS A 33 10.55 -9.17 10.70
CA LYS A 33 10.64 -9.22 9.24
C LYS A 33 9.90 -10.47 8.74
N PRO A 34 8.72 -10.34 8.11
CA PRO A 34 8.03 -11.46 7.51
C PRO A 34 8.83 -12.08 6.35
N HIS A 35 8.53 -13.35 6.07
CA HIS A 35 9.06 -14.05 4.90
C HIS A 35 8.56 -13.41 3.60
N ALA A 36 9.48 -13.13 2.67
CA ALA A 36 9.14 -12.56 1.37
C ALA A 36 8.53 -13.60 0.43
N TYR A 37 7.43 -13.25 -0.24
CA TYR A 37 6.84 -14.09 -1.27
C TYR A 37 7.35 -13.67 -2.66
N SER A 38 7.66 -14.66 -3.51
CA SER A 38 7.98 -14.39 -4.90
C SER A 38 6.72 -14.00 -5.66
N VAL A 39 6.76 -12.86 -6.35
CA VAL A 39 5.70 -12.46 -7.28
C VAL A 39 5.73 -13.42 -8.49
N PRO A 40 4.61 -14.09 -8.82
CA PRO A 40 4.53 -14.92 -10.01
C PRO A 40 4.90 -14.15 -11.27
N MET A 41 5.60 -14.80 -12.20
CA MET A 41 6.06 -14.14 -13.44
C MET A 41 4.91 -13.54 -14.25
N SER A 42 3.73 -14.17 -14.22
CA SER A 42 2.50 -13.67 -14.87
C SER A 42 2.03 -12.32 -14.33
N TYR A 43 2.36 -11.98 -13.08
CA TYR A 43 1.91 -10.77 -12.40
C TYR A 43 2.98 -9.68 -12.30
N ARG A 44 4.25 -10.02 -12.59
CA ARG A 44 5.38 -9.10 -12.44
C ARG A 44 5.18 -7.78 -13.18
N ARG A 45 4.74 -7.83 -14.43
CA ARG A 45 4.48 -6.63 -15.26
C ARG A 45 3.39 -5.74 -14.65
N GLU A 46 2.33 -6.33 -14.12
CA GLU A 46 1.23 -5.57 -13.49
C GLU A 46 1.64 -4.98 -12.14
N VAL A 47 2.47 -5.70 -11.37
CA VAL A 47 3.06 -5.17 -10.13
C VAL A 47 3.96 -3.98 -10.43
N ASP A 48 4.87 -4.11 -11.40
CA ASP A 48 5.77 -3.02 -11.81
C ASP A 48 4.97 -1.79 -12.29
N ARG A 49 3.88 -2.00 -13.06
CA ARG A 49 2.96 -0.93 -13.47
C ARG A 49 2.33 -0.22 -12.28
N HIS A 50 1.76 -0.96 -11.32
CA HIS A 50 1.15 -0.35 -10.13
C HIS A 50 2.17 0.39 -9.26
N VAL A 51 3.37 -0.17 -9.06
CA VAL A 51 4.43 0.49 -8.30
C VAL A 51 4.81 1.81 -8.99
N LYS A 52 4.97 1.81 -10.32
CA LYS A 52 5.26 3.03 -11.07
C LYS A 52 4.15 4.07 -10.92
N GLU A 53 2.88 3.67 -11.06
CA GLU A 53 1.74 4.57 -10.89
C GLU A 53 1.69 5.21 -9.49
N LEU A 54 1.97 4.44 -8.44
CA LEU A 54 2.01 4.96 -7.07
C LEU A 54 3.18 5.94 -6.84
N LEU A 55 4.34 5.68 -7.45
CA LEU A 55 5.49 6.60 -7.44
C LEU A 55 5.19 7.89 -8.21
N ASP A 56 4.57 7.78 -9.40
CA ASP A 56 4.19 8.94 -10.22
C ASP A 56 3.14 9.83 -9.52
N LEU A 57 2.30 9.23 -8.65
CA LEU A 57 1.30 9.93 -7.82
C LEU A 57 1.86 10.42 -6.48
N ASP A 58 3.15 10.22 -6.19
CA ASP A 58 3.79 10.60 -4.93
C ASP A 58 3.12 9.98 -3.68
N LEU A 59 2.53 8.78 -3.84
CA LEU A 59 1.87 8.04 -2.75
C LEU A 59 2.82 7.08 -2.02
N ILE A 60 3.93 6.70 -2.65
CA ILE A 60 4.98 5.87 -2.08
C ILE A 60 6.35 6.41 -2.52
N GLU A 61 7.40 6.04 -1.80
CA GLU A 61 8.77 6.39 -2.13
C GLU A 61 9.73 5.20 -1.88
N PRO A 62 10.91 5.16 -2.52
CA PRO A 62 11.96 4.23 -2.14
C PRO A 62 12.39 4.44 -0.69
N SER A 63 12.53 3.36 0.07
CA SER A 63 12.88 3.42 1.50
C SER A 63 14.06 2.50 1.81
N ASN A 64 14.91 2.91 2.75
CA ASN A 64 16.01 2.13 3.32
C ASN A 64 15.63 1.51 4.69
N ALA A 65 14.36 1.15 4.88
CA ALA A 65 13.88 0.60 6.15
C ALA A 65 14.51 -0.76 6.49
N ASP A 66 14.81 -0.97 7.77
CA ASP A 66 15.38 -2.23 8.29
C ASP A 66 14.42 -3.43 8.14
N VAL A 67 13.12 -3.16 8.02
CA VAL A 67 12.06 -4.16 7.94
C VAL A 67 11.18 -3.87 6.72
N THR A 68 10.86 -4.93 5.98
CA THR A 68 9.98 -4.89 4.81
C THR A 68 8.83 -5.86 4.97
N TYR A 69 7.69 -5.57 4.32
CA TYR A 69 6.50 -6.43 4.31
C TYR A 69 6.22 -6.90 2.87
N PRO A 70 5.84 -8.16 2.66
CA PRO A 70 5.69 -8.70 1.32
C PRO A 70 4.41 -8.20 0.65
N ILE A 71 4.45 -8.20 -0.68
CA ILE A 71 3.28 -7.95 -1.52
C ILE A 71 2.55 -9.28 -1.76
N VAL A 72 1.22 -9.22 -1.77
CA VAL A 72 0.31 -10.29 -2.16
C VAL A 72 -0.51 -9.81 -3.35
N CYS A 73 -0.55 -10.62 -4.41
CA CYS A 73 -1.35 -10.36 -5.60
C CYS A 73 -2.69 -11.10 -5.48
N VAL A 74 -3.79 -10.35 -5.48
CA VAL A 74 -5.15 -10.91 -5.39
C VAL A 74 -5.86 -10.74 -6.72
N ALA A 75 -6.36 -11.83 -7.31
CA ALA A 75 -7.15 -11.77 -8.54
C ALA A 75 -8.51 -11.11 -8.28
N LYS A 76 -8.88 -10.16 -9.14
CA LYS A 76 -10.22 -9.57 -9.17
C LYS A 76 -11.12 -10.32 -10.16
N LYS A 77 -12.43 -10.09 -10.05
CA LYS A 77 -13.43 -10.68 -10.96
C LYS A 77 -13.23 -10.25 -12.43
N ASP A 78 -12.68 -9.06 -12.66
CA ASP A 78 -12.38 -8.51 -13.99
C ASP A 78 -11.06 -9.04 -14.58
N ALA A 79 -10.49 -10.10 -14.01
CA ALA A 79 -9.20 -10.70 -14.35
C ALA A 79 -7.96 -9.80 -14.09
N SER A 80 -8.14 -8.56 -13.61
CA SER A 80 -7.02 -7.74 -13.12
C SER A 80 -6.54 -8.23 -11.75
N ILE A 81 -5.37 -7.77 -11.33
CA ILE A 81 -4.87 -8.03 -9.97
C ILE A 81 -5.01 -6.80 -9.08
N ARG A 82 -5.13 -7.03 -7.77
CA ARG A 82 -4.91 -6.03 -6.73
C ARG A 82 -3.58 -6.32 -6.06
N MET A 83 -2.71 -5.32 -6.04
CA MET A 83 -1.49 -5.33 -5.25
C MET A 83 -1.84 -4.97 -3.80
N CYS A 84 -1.58 -5.88 -2.86
CA CYS A 84 -1.83 -5.67 -1.42
C CYS A 84 -0.53 -5.88 -0.65
N ILE A 85 -0.32 -5.13 0.44
CA ILE A 85 0.80 -5.38 1.37
C ILE A 85 0.29 -6.24 2.52
N ASP A 86 1.03 -7.30 2.85
CA ASP A 86 0.70 -8.17 3.99
C ASP A 86 1.22 -7.58 5.31
N TYR A 87 0.39 -6.73 5.93
CA TYR A 87 0.69 -6.13 7.23
C TYR A 87 0.29 -6.99 8.42
N ARG A 88 -0.06 -8.28 8.26
CA ARG A 88 -0.51 -9.11 9.40
C ARG A 88 0.49 -9.14 10.55
N ALA A 89 1.78 -9.27 10.23
CA ALA A 89 2.86 -9.26 11.24
C ALA A 89 2.99 -7.91 11.96
N LEU A 90 2.81 -6.79 11.24
CA LEU A 90 2.79 -5.45 11.82
C LEU A 90 1.57 -5.25 12.72
N ASN A 91 0.40 -5.63 12.22
CA ASN A 91 -0.88 -5.43 12.91
C ASN A 91 -0.97 -6.24 14.21
N ALA A 92 -0.30 -7.39 14.29
CA ALA A 92 -0.22 -8.20 15.50
C ALA A 92 0.54 -7.52 16.66
N VAL A 93 1.36 -6.50 16.35
CA VAL A 93 2.19 -5.78 17.34
C VAL A 93 1.83 -4.29 17.43
N ASN A 94 0.77 -3.88 16.73
CA ASN A 94 0.21 -2.54 16.78
C ASN A 94 -0.73 -2.43 18.00
N LYS A 95 -0.73 -1.29 18.70
CA LYS A 95 -1.68 -1.01 19.80
C LYS A 95 -3.14 -0.96 19.34
N GLY A 96 -3.37 -0.83 18.02
CA GLY A 96 -4.68 -0.51 17.45
C GLY A 96 -4.89 0.99 17.45
N SER A 97 -5.51 1.52 16.40
CA SER A 97 -6.01 2.91 16.36
C SER A 97 -7.45 2.96 16.86
#